data_AF-N6TT19-F1
#
_entry.id   AF-N6TT19-F1
#
_cell.length_a   1.000
_cell.length_b   1.000
_cell.length_c   1.000
_cell.angle_alpha   90.00
_cell.angle_beta   90.00
_cell.angle_gamma   90.00
#
_symmetry.space_group_name_H-M   'P 1'
#
loop_
_entity.id
_entity.type
_entity.pdbx_description
1 polymer ?
#
loop_
_entity_poly.entity_id
_entity_poly.type
_entity_poly.pdbx_seq_one_letter_code
_entity_poly.pdbx_strand_id
1 'polypeptide(L)'
;MKIVDIDVRYPGSTHDSVIFDRSALRIRFETNQIPGLLLGDNGYACRKYLLTPIIGPSPGPEVHYNRNHIKTRNIIERVFGALKRRFPCLRRGLATKLETLLP
;
A
#
# COMPACT_ATOMS: atom_id res chain seq x y z
N MET A 1 -2.10 10.32 -11.89
CA MET A 1 -1.76 9.36 -10.81
C MET A 1 -0.26 9.14 -10.84
N LYS A 2 0.44 9.33 -9.72
CA LYS A 2 1.90 9.25 -9.63
C LYS A 2 2.26 8.23 -8.55
N ILE A 3 3.19 7.33 -8.86
CA ILE A 3 3.79 6.43 -7.87
C ILE A 3 5.06 7.12 -7.35
N VAL A 4 5.19 7.22 -6.03
CA VAL A 4 6.27 7.99 -5.38
C VAL A 4 7.31 7.10 -4.70
N ASP A 5 6.94 5.87 -4.38
CA ASP A 5 7.77 4.91 -3.68
C ASP A 5 7.30 3.49 -4.04
N ILE A 6 8.24 2.55 -4.20
CA ILE A 6 7.98 1.14 -4.47
C ILE A 6 9.02 0.33 -3.70
N ASP A 7 8.57 -0.65 -2.92
CA ASP A 7 9.44 -1.61 -2.25
C ASP A 7 9.16 -3.03 -2.77
N VAL A 8 10.18 -3.67 -3.33
CA VAL A 8 10.10 -5.03 -3.92
C VAL A 8 11.01 -6.04 -3.20
N ARG A 9 11.52 -5.69 -2.01
CA ARG A 9 12.52 -6.50 -1.29
C ARG A 9 11.93 -7.71 -0.56
N TYR A 10 10.61 -7.83 -0.55
CA TYR A 10 9.89 -8.78 0.30
C TYR A 10 9.13 -9.83 -0.52
N PRO A 11 9.10 -11.09 -0.06
CA PRO A 11 8.20 -12.10 -0.62
C PRO A 11 6.74 -11.67 -0.51
N GLY A 12 5.90 -12.13 -1.44
CA GLY A 12 4.47 -11.78 -1.49
C GLY A 12 3.63 -12.27 -0.29
N SER A 13 4.18 -13.13 0.57
CA SER A 13 3.56 -13.58 1.82
C SER A 13 3.82 -12.64 3.01
N THR A 14 4.65 -11.61 2.83
CA THR A 14 4.98 -10.67 3.91
C THR A 14 3.82 -9.71 4.14
N HIS A 15 3.42 -9.50 5.40
CA HIS A 15 2.40 -8.49 5.73
C HIS A 15 2.87 -7.08 5.36
N ASP A 16 2.01 -6.32 4.68
CA ASP A 16 2.34 -4.97 4.23
C ASP A 16 2.75 -4.02 5.37
N SER A 17 2.19 -4.19 6.57
CA SER A 17 2.59 -3.43 7.75
C SER A 17 4.04 -3.67 8.16
N VAL A 18 4.52 -4.90 8.05
CA VAL A 18 5.93 -5.24 8.29
C VAL A 18 6.84 -4.61 7.23
N ILE A 19 6.41 -4.61 5.97
CA ILE A 19 7.13 -3.95 4.87
C ILE A 19 7.24 -2.45 5.16
N PHE A 20 6.11 -1.81 5.50
CA PHE A 20 6.07 -0.39 5.84
C PHE A 20 6.96 -0.09 7.04
N ASP A 21 6.89 -0.89 8.09
CA ASP A 21 7.73 -0.73 9.28
C ASP A 21 9.23 -0.92 9.01
N ARG A 22 9.62 -1.52 7.90
CA ARG A 22 11.03 -1.67 7.51
C ARG A 22 11.41 -0.80 6.30
N SER A 23 10.52 0.10 5.89
CA SER A 23 10.71 0.97 4.74
C SER A 23 11.40 2.27 5.12
N ALA A 24 12.18 2.81 4.17
CA ALA A 24 12.67 4.19 4.28
C ALA A 24 11.50 5.20 4.28
N LEU A 25 10.37 4.84 3.66
CA LEU A 25 9.16 5.65 3.63
C LEU A 25 8.66 5.97 5.03
N ARG A 26 8.63 4.99 5.95
CA ARG A 26 8.26 5.23 7.35
C ARG A 26 9.13 6.30 7.98
N ILE A 27 10.46 6.14 7.87
CA ILE A 27 11.44 7.06 8.46
C ILE A 27 11.23 8.48 7.92
N ARG A 28 10.98 8.61 6.61
CA ARG A 28 10.75 9.91 5.95
C ARG A 28 9.47 10.59 6.45
N PHE A 29 8.42 9.84 6.78
CA PHE A 29 7.22 10.40 7.40
C PHE A 29 7.43 10.72 8.89
N GLU A 30 8.12 9.85 9.65
CA GLU A 30 8.42 10.08 11.07
C GLU A 30 9.30 11.32 11.28
N THR A 31 10.19 11.61 10.32
CA THR A 31 11.10 12.76 10.33
C THR A 31 10.53 13.99 9.60
N ASN A 32 9.26 13.97 9.18
CA ASN A 32 8.59 15.04 8.44
C ASN A 32 9.30 15.48 7.14
N GLN A 33 10.07 14.59 6.52
CA GLN A 33 10.70 14.85 5.21
C GLN A 33 9.69 14.80 4.06
N ILE A 34 8.56 14.13 4.26
CA ILE A 34 7.44 14.09 3.32
C ILE A 34 6.23 14.73 4.02
N PRO A 35 5.64 15.79 3.46
CA PRO A 35 4.41 16.35 4.01
C PRO A 35 3.20 15.48 3.67
N GLY A 36 2.19 15.52 4.52
CA GLY A 36 0.88 14.94 4.26
C GLY A 36 0.56 13.69 5.09
N LEU A 37 -0.53 13.02 4.69
CA LEU A 37 -1.08 11.86 5.38
C LEU A 37 -1.17 10.67 4.43
N LEU A 38 -0.90 9.48 4.97
CA LEU A 38 -1.15 8.21 4.33
C LEU A 38 -2.52 7.66 4.75
N LEU A 39 -3.16 6.92 3.85
CA LEU A 39 -4.41 6.20 4.09
C LEU A 39 -4.13 4.70 3.93
N GLY A 40 -4.13 3.96 5.03
CA GLY A 40 -3.91 2.50 5.08
C GLY A 40 -5.20 1.71 5.25
N ASP A 41 -5.12 0.37 5.25
CA ASP A 41 -6.17 -0.49 5.84
C ASP A 41 -5.94 -0.73 7.32
N ASN A 42 -6.89 -1.47 7.90
CA ASN A 42 -6.82 -2.01 9.24
C ASN A 42 -5.63 -2.96 9.46
N GLY A 43 -4.88 -3.35 8.42
CA GLY A 43 -3.64 -4.11 8.56
C GLY A 43 -2.46 -3.27 9.07
N TYR A 44 -2.57 -1.94 9.02
CA TYR A 44 -1.58 -1.01 9.53
C TYR A 44 -1.94 -0.50 10.92
N ALA A 45 -0.92 -0.09 11.68
CA ALA A 45 -1.14 0.69 12.88
C ALA A 45 -1.50 2.14 12.51
N CYS A 46 -2.50 2.70 13.20
CA CYS A 46 -2.84 4.12 13.07
C CYS A 46 -1.72 4.97 13.69
N ARG A 47 -1.26 6.00 12.97
CA ARG A 47 -0.18 6.91 13.36
C ARG A 47 -0.55 8.35 13.00
N LYS A 48 0.19 9.33 13.53
CA LYS A 48 -0.02 10.77 13.23
C LYS A 48 -0.03 11.11 11.73
N TYR A 49 0.68 10.32 10.92
CA TYR A 49 0.81 10.48 9.48
C TYR A 49 0.21 9.31 8.68
N LEU A 50 -0.38 8.30 9.33
CA LEU A 50 -0.97 7.13 8.68
C LEU A 50 -2.33 6.84 9.31
N LEU A 51 -3.38 7.21 8.60
CA LEU A 51 -4.75 7.03 9.04
C LEU A 51 -5.27 5.67 8.56
N THR A 52 -6.05 5.01 9.41
CA THR A 52 -6.73 3.75 9.11
C THR A 52 -8.24 3.92 9.27
N PRO A 53 -9.07 3.05 8.67
CA PRO A 53 -10.51 3.04 8.91
C PRO A 53 -10.83 2.84 10.40
N ILE A 54 -11.96 3.40 10.83
CA ILE A 54 -12.51 3.20 12.17
C ILE A 54 -13.20 1.83 12.20
N ILE A 55 -12.88 1.01 13.20
CA ILE A 55 -13.52 -0.30 13.41
C ILE A 55 -14.80 -0.09 14.24
N GLY A 56 -15.92 -0.65 13.79
CA GLY A 56 -17.22 -0.48 14.44
C GLY A 56 -17.71 0.98 14.45
N PRO A 57 -17.76 1.67 13.30
CA PRO A 57 -18.06 3.10 13.25
C PRO A 57 -19.49 3.40 13.70
N SER A 58 -19.63 4.37 14.61
CA SER A 58 -20.92 4.91 15.01
C SER A 58 -21.57 5.71 13.87
N PRO A 59 -22.91 5.73 13.77
CA PRO A 59 -23.60 6.56 12.78
C PRO A 59 -23.15 8.03 12.84
N GLY A 60 -23.05 8.65 11.65
CA GLY A 60 -22.65 10.05 11.52
C GLY A 60 -21.19 10.21 11.08
N PRO A 61 -20.35 10.97 11.82
CA PRO A 61 -19.01 11.35 11.36
C PRO A 61 -18.07 10.19 11.06
N GLU A 62 -18.10 9.11 11.84
CA GLU A 62 -17.19 7.97 11.68
C GLU A 62 -17.51 7.17 10.41
N VAL A 63 -18.81 6.94 10.14
CA VAL A 63 -19.27 6.34 8.88
C VAL A 63 -18.91 7.25 7.69
N HIS A 64 -19.05 8.57 7.84
CA HIS A 64 -18.66 9.52 6.80
C HIS A 64 -17.15 9.48 6.53
N TYR A 65 -16.33 9.43 7.59
CA TYR A 65 -14.88 9.26 7.50
C TYR A 65 -14.54 7.98 6.74
N ASN A 66 -15.06 6.81 7.17
CA ASN A 66 -14.78 5.53 6.51
C ASN A 66 -15.23 5.52 5.04
N ARG A 67 -16.39 6.12 4.72
CA ARG A 67 -16.87 6.22 3.34
C ARG A 67 -15.89 7.01 2.46
N ASN A 68 -15.39 8.16 2.92
CA ASN A 68 -14.41 8.94 2.16
C ASN A 68 -13.05 8.25 2.11
N HIS A 69 -12.66 7.58 3.19
CA HIS A 69 -11.44 6.78 3.27
C HIS A 69 -11.45 5.68 2.18
N ILE A 70 -12.52 4.88 2.09
CA ILE A 70 -12.69 3.84 1.07
C ILE A 70 -12.64 4.44 -0.34
N LYS A 71 -13.42 5.50 -0.60
CA LYS A 71 -13.44 6.16 -1.91
C LYS A 71 -12.05 6.60 -2.37
N THR A 72 -11.26 7.15 -1.44
CA THR A 72 -9.90 7.60 -1.74
C THR A 72 -8.98 6.42 -2.04
N ARG A 73 -9.11 5.34 -1.26
CA ARG A 73 -8.32 4.12 -1.46
C ARG A 73 -8.64 3.39 -2.76
N ASN A 74 -9.83 3.52 -3.34
CA ASN A 74 -10.14 2.92 -4.65
C ASN A 74 -9.13 3.32 -5.76
N ILE A 75 -8.42 4.45 -5.60
CA ILE A 75 -7.33 4.83 -6.50
C ILE A 75 -6.22 3.78 -6.49
N ILE A 76 -5.81 3.26 -5.32
CA ILE A 76 -4.72 2.27 -5.21
C ILE A 76 -5.09 0.93 -5.87
N GLU A 77 -6.34 0.51 -5.76
CA GLU A 77 -6.82 -0.70 -6.42
C GLU A 77 -6.78 -0.58 -7.94
N ARG A 78 -7.18 0.59 -8.46
CA ARG A 78 -7.07 0.90 -9.90
C ARG A 78 -5.62 0.94 -10.35
N VAL A 79 -4.70 1.46 -9.54
CA VAL A 79 -3.25 1.45 -9.79
C VAL A 79 -2.77 0.02 -9.96
N PHE A 80 -3.05 -0.85 -8.99
CA PHE A 80 -2.64 -2.25 -9.03
C PHE A 80 -3.25 -2.99 -10.23
N GLY A 81 -4.51 -2.73 -10.56
CA GLY A 81 -5.16 -3.27 -11.75
C GLY A 81 -4.45 -2.86 -13.04
N ALA A 82 -4.06 -1.58 -13.17
CA ALA A 82 -3.30 -1.09 -14.32
C ALA A 82 -1.89 -1.71 -14.40
N LEU A 83 -1.18 -1.83 -13.27
CA LEU A 83 0.14 -2.46 -13.21
C LEU A 83 0.09 -3.94 -13.59
N LYS A 84 -0.88 -4.71 -13.06
CA LYS A 84 -1.06 -6.14 -13.39
C LYS A 84 -1.43 -6.36 -14.86
N ARG A 85 -2.11 -5.39 -15.50
CA ARG A 85 -2.41 -5.45 -16.94
C ARG A 85 -1.18 -5.14 -17.79
N ARG A 86 -0.40 -4.13 -17.41
CA ARG A 86 0.82 -3.70 -18.12
C ARG A 86 1.96 -4.70 -17.97
N PHE A 87 2.09 -5.30 -16.79
CA PHE A 87 3.13 -6.27 -16.44
C PHE A 87 2.47 -7.58 -16.02
N PRO A 88 2.14 -8.47 -16.97
CA PRO A 88 1.40 -9.70 -16.67
C PRO A 88 2.11 -10.64 -15.71
N CYS A 89 3.43 -10.53 -15.55
CA CYS A 89 4.21 -11.26 -14.56
C CYS A 89 3.76 -10.97 -13.12
N LEU A 90 3.24 -9.77 -12.83
CA LEU A 90 2.68 -9.42 -11.52
C LEU A 90 1.35 -10.14 -11.22
N ARG A 91 0.70 -10.70 -12.25
CA ARG A 91 -0.51 -11.51 -12.10
C ARG A 91 -0.23 -13.00 -12.18
N ARG A 92 0.65 -13.42 -13.09
CA ARG A 92 0.87 -14.83 -13.46
C ARG A 92 2.16 -15.43 -12.89
N GLY A 93 3.02 -14.62 -12.28
CA GLY A 93 4.40 -14.98 -12.00
C GLY A 93 5.29 -14.88 -13.23
N LEU A 94 6.60 -15.04 -13.04
CA LEU A 94 7.56 -15.13 -14.13
C LEU A 94 7.49 -16.54 -14.74
N ALA A 95 7.41 -16.62 -16.07
CA ALA A 95 7.36 -17.90 -16.79
C ALA A 95 8.74 -18.56 -16.92
N THR A 96 9.82 -17.78 -16.73
CA THR A 96 11.20 -18.24 -16.79
C THR A 96 11.68 -18.66 -15.41
N LYS A 97 12.21 -19.88 -15.29
CA LYS A 97 12.94 -20.31 -14.10
C LYS A 97 14.30 -19.63 -14.09
N LEU A 98 14.77 -19.23 -12.91
CA LEU A 98 16.11 -18.66 -12.77
C LEU A 98 17.20 -19.67 -13.22
N GLU A 99 16.94 -20.95 -13.00
CA GLU A 99 17.81 -22.08 -13.34
C GLU A 99 18.12 -22.21 -14.84
N THR A 100 17.25 -21.71 -15.71
CA THR A 100 17.37 -21.81 -17.17
C THR A 100 17.74 -20.49 -17.85
N LEU A 101 18.01 -19.43 -17.07
CA LEU A 101 18.56 -18.20 -17.63
C LEU A 101 20.04 -18.43 -17.98
N LEU A 102 20.36 -18.32 -19.27
CA LEU A 102 21.74 -18.29 -19.72
C LEU A 102 22.46 -17.08 -19.08
N PRO A 103 23.71 -17.24 -18.63
CA PRO A 103 24.48 -16.17 -17.99
C PRO A 103 24.68 -14.95 -18.90
#